data_AF-A0A7I7PCP6-F1
#
_entry.id   AF-A0A7I7PCP6-F1
#
_cell.length_a   1.000
_cell.length_b   1.000
_cell.length_c   1.000
_cell.angle_alpha   90.00
_cell.angle_beta   90.00
_cell.angle_gamma   90.00
#
_symmetry.space_group_name_H-M   'P 1'
#
loop_
_entity.id
_entity.type
_entity.pdbx_description
1 polymer ?
#
loop_
_entity_poly.entity_id
_entity_poly.type
_entity_poly.pdbx_seq_one_letter_code
_entity_poly.pdbx_strand_id
1 'polypeptide(L)'
;MTGFLSVNPEAVTLSSLTETVISGDIAANNAAGAAALTGTVPMVPTSDDAAFTSTLNGAGAAYLGSVAEHVGQRAAYAGAQNLSSISYVVRELLSSVNISQII
;
A
#
# COMPACT_ATOMS: atom_id res chain seq x y z
N MET A 1 27.79 12.68 15.74
CA MET A 1 28.15 11.44 15.02
C MET A 1 26.91 10.92 14.32
N THR A 2 26.70 11.31 13.06
CA THR A 2 25.62 10.79 12.20
C THR A 2 26.02 9.41 11.69
N GLY A 3 25.81 8.40 12.52
CA GLY A 3 26.03 7.01 12.10
C GLY A 3 25.07 6.65 10.97
N PHE A 4 25.49 5.72 10.11
CA PHE A 4 24.71 5.08 9.03
C PHE A 4 23.31 4.55 9.45
N LEU A 5 23.01 4.53 10.75
CA LEU A 5 21.75 4.10 11.37
C LEU A 5 20.92 5.26 11.95
N SER A 6 21.23 6.51 11.63
CA SER A 6 20.47 7.68 12.09
C SER A 6 19.18 7.80 11.29
N VAL A 7 18.08 7.28 11.83
CA VAL A 7 16.73 7.42 11.26
C VAL A 7 16.11 8.73 11.73
N ASN A 8 15.45 9.46 10.83
CA ASN A 8 14.60 10.59 11.18
C ASN A 8 13.16 10.08 11.38
N PRO A 9 12.64 9.97 12.62
CA PRO A 9 11.33 9.40 12.88
C PRO A 9 10.18 10.21 12.24
N GLU A 10 10.29 11.54 12.20
CA GLU A 10 9.27 12.40 11.60
C GLU A 10 9.15 12.15 10.10
N ALA A 11 10.28 12.00 9.40
CA ALA A 11 10.30 11.66 7.98
C ALA A 11 9.69 10.28 7.71
N VAL A 12 9.94 9.29 8.58
CA VAL A 12 9.35 7.94 8.46
C VAL A 12 7.84 7.97 8.72
N THR A 13 7.37 8.74 9.71
CA THR A 13 5.94 8.93 9.98
C THR A 13 5.24 9.59 8.78
N LEU A 14 5.84 10.63 8.19
CA LEU A 14 5.29 11.27 7.00
C LEU A 14 5.24 10.32 5.80
N SER A 15 6.28 9.49 5.63
CA SER A 15 6.33 8.45 4.61
C SER A 15 5.20 7.41 4.81
N SER A 16 4.97 6.95 6.04
CA SER A 16 3.86 6.04 6.38
C SER A 16 2.49 6.63 6.04
N LEU A 17 2.26 7.90 6.39
CA LEU A 17 1.02 8.60 6.05
C LEU A 17 0.83 8.68 4.54
N THR A 18 1.89 9.02 3.81
CA THR A 18 1.88 9.13 2.34
C THR A 18 1.51 7.79 1.69
N GLU A 19 2.11 6.70 2.17
CA GLU A 19 1.81 5.33 1.70
C GLU A 19 0.34 4.94 1.96
N THR A 20 -0.22 5.36 3.10
CA THR A 20 -1.63 5.14 3.43
C THR A 20 -2.57 5.89 2.50
N VAL A 21 -2.29 7.17 2.21
CA VAL A 21 -3.10 8.00 1.30
C VAL A 21 -3.05 7.43 -0.12
N ILE A 22 -1.86 7.13 -0.63
CA ILE A 22 -1.69 6.53 -1.96
C ILE A 22 -2.43 5.19 -2.06
N SER A 23 -2.37 4.36 -1.02
CA SER A 23 -3.10 3.09 -0.99
C SER A 23 -4.62 3.30 -1.09
N GLY A 24 -5.16 4.32 -0.42
CA GLY A 24 -6.56 4.72 -0.52
C GLY A 24 -6.94 5.18 -1.93
N ASP A 25 -6.10 6.03 -2.54
CA ASP A 25 -6.34 6.53 -3.91
C ASP A 25 -6.30 5.40 -4.94
N ILE A 26 -5.36 4.46 -4.82
CA ILE A 26 -5.30 3.27 -5.68
C ILE A 26 -6.58 2.45 -5.55
N ALA A 27 -7.03 2.18 -4.32
CA ALA A 27 -8.25 1.41 -4.08
C ALA A 27 -9.49 2.11 -4.67
N ALA A 28 -9.61 3.43 -4.47
CA ALA A 28 -10.73 4.21 -4.99
C ALA A 28 -10.75 4.26 -6.52
N ASN A 29 -9.59 4.50 -7.15
CA ASN A 29 -9.49 4.55 -8.61
C ASN A 29 -9.80 3.19 -9.25
N ASN A 30 -9.32 2.09 -8.66
CA ASN A 30 -9.63 0.76 -9.16
C ASN A 30 -11.10 0.38 -8.97
N ALA A 31 -11.71 0.77 -7.84
CA ALA A 31 -13.14 0.57 -7.61
C ALA A 31 -13.99 1.32 -8.66
N ALA A 32 -13.60 2.54 -9.02
CA ALA A 32 -14.27 3.32 -10.06
C ALA A 32 -14.19 2.66 -11.46
N GLY A 33 -13.06 1.99 -11.77
CA GLY A 33 -12.85 1.29 -13.04
C GLY A 33 -13.35 -0.16 -13.09
N ALA A 34 -13.74 -0.75 -11.96
CA ALA A 34 -13.99 -2.19 -11.86
C ALA A 34 -15.09 -2.71 -12.80
N ALA A 35 -16.18 -1.95 -12.96
CA ALA A 35 -17.27 -2.32 -13.85
C ALA A 35 -16.85 -2.36 -15.32
N ALA A 36 -15.98 -1.44 -15.75
CA ALA A 36 -15.47 -1.41 -17.13
C ALA A 36 -14.57 -2.62 -17.44
N LEU A 37 -13.86 -3.13 -16.42
CA LEU A 37 -12.95 -4.27 -16.56
C LEU A 37 -13.66 -5.63 -16.56
N THR A 38 -14.85 -5.71 -15.97
CA THR A 38 -15.57 -6.98 -15.75
C THR A 38 -16.91 -7.06 -16.47
N GLY A 39 -17.37 -5.96 -17.06
CA GLY A 39 -18.66 -5.83 -17.73
C GLY A 39 -18.58 -5.80 -19.25
N THR A 40 -17.51 -6.32 -19.86
CA THR A 40 -17.42 -6.36 -21.33
C THR A 40 -18.41 -7.37 -21.90
N VAL A 41 -18.90 -7.08 -23.11
CA VAL A 41 -19.87 -7.91 -23.83
C VAL A 41 -19.31 -8.30 -25.21
N PRO A 42 -19.74 -9.45 -25.79
CA PRO A 42 -19.33 -9.84 -27.13
C PRO A 42 -19.73 -8.79 -28.17
N MET A 43 -18.82 -8.47 -29.09
CA MET A 43 -19.08 -7.54 -30.19
C MET A 43 -20.05 -8.14 -31.22
N VAL A 44 -19.94 -9.45 -31.44
CA VAL A 44 -20.82 -10.26 -32.30
C VAL A 44 -21.21 -11.53 -31.52
N PRO A 45 -22.43 -12.09 -31.70
CA PRO A 45 -22.86 -13.31 -30.99
C PRO A 45 -22.25 -14.59 -31.60
N THR A 46 -20.92 -14.62 -31.78
CA THR A 46 -20.17 -15.82 -32.19
C THR A 46 -19.59 -16.53 -30.95
N SER A 47 -19.22 -17.80 -31.10
CA SER A 47 -18.54 -18.56 -30.04
C SER A 47 -17.20 -17.95 -29.65
N ASP A 48 -16.48 -17.40 -30.63
CA ASP A 48 -15.12 -16.89 -30.45
C ASP A 48 -15.14 -15.56 -29.69
N ASP A 49 -16.07 -14.66 -30.04
CA ASP A 49 -16.29 -13.40 -29.33
C ASP A 49 -16.75 -13.63 -27.89
N ALA A 50 -17.59 -14.66 -27.66
CA ALA A 50 -18.01 -15.05 -26.32
C ALA A 50 -16.83 -15.56 -25.47
N ALA A 51 -15.97 -16.41 -26.02
CA ALA A 51 -14.78 -16.91 -25.35
C ALA A 51 -13.76 -15.79 -25.06
N PHE A 52 -13.55 -14.88 -26.03
CA PHE A 52 -12.69 -13.72 -25.86
C PHE A 52 -13.18 -12.80 -24.74
N THR A 53 -14.48 -12.47 -24.76
CA THR A 53 -15.11 -11.62 -23.73
C THR A 53 -15.02 -12.25 -22.35
N SER A 54 -15.26 -13.56 -22.24
CA SER A 54 -15.12 -14.30 -20.99
C SER A 54 -13.69 -14.20 -20.43
N THR A 55 -12.68 -14.37 -21.31
CA THR A 55 -11.27 -14.25 -20.93
C THR A 55 -10.92 -12.82 -20.54
N LEU A 56 -11.45 -11.82 -21.24
CA LEU A 56 -11.22 -10.40 -20.97
C LEU A 56 -11.78 -10.00 -19.59
N ASN A 57 -13.02 -10.37 -19.30
CA ASN A 57 -13.64 -10.14 -17.99
C ASN A 57 -12.91 -10.89 -16.88
N GLY A 58 -12.45 -12.12 -17.16
CA GLY A 58 -11.62 -12.91 -16.24
C GLY A 58 -10.27 -12.24 -15.93
N ALA A 59 -9.59 -11.71 -16.95
CA ALA A 59 -8.35 -10.95 -16.79
C ALA A 59 -8.57 -9.65 -16.00
N GLY A 60 -9.68 -8.94 -16.26
CA GLY A 60 -10.09 -7.78 -15.48
C GLY A 60 -10.31 -8.10 -14.00
N ALA A 61 -11.02 -9.19 -13.70
CA ALA A 61 -11.21 -9.66 -12.33
C ALA A 61 -9.90 -10.05 -11.65
N ALA A 62 -9.00 -10.73 -12.36
CA ALA A 62 -7.67 -11.09 -11.84
C ALA A 62 -6.84 -9.83 -11.52
N TYR A 63 -6.84 -8.83 -12.40
CA TYR A 63 -6.18 -7.54 -12.16
C TYR A 63 -6.72 -6.84 -10.90
N LEU A 64 -8.05 -6.79 -10.73
CA LEU A 64 -8.66 -6.22 -9.52
C LEU A 64 -8.22 -6.96 -8.25
N GLY A 65 -8.11 -8.29 -8.31
CA GLY A 65 -7.55 -9.11 -7.24
C GLY A 65 -6.11 -8.73 -6.90
N SER A 66 -5.24 -8.64 -7.90
CA SER A 66 -3.83 -8.23 -7.71
C SER A 66 -3.69 -6.82 -7.14
N VAL A 67 -4.55 -5.88 -7.55
CA VAL A 67 -4.55 -4.53 -6.97
C VAL A 67 -4.99 -4.56 -5.51
N ALA A 68 -5.98 -5.38 -5.14
CA ALA A 68 -6.38 -5.53 -3.74
C ALA A 68 -5.22 -6.08 -2.87
N GLU A 69 -4.48 -7.07 -3.36
CA GLU A 69 -3.28 -7.57 -2.68
C GLU A 69 -2.20 -6.50 -2.55
N HIS A 70 -1.95 -5.73 -3.61
CA HIS A 70 -0.98 -4.63 -3.59
C HIS A 70 -1.36 -3.54 -2.58
N VAL A 71 -2.63 -3.13 -2.53
CA VAL A 71 -3.14 -2.18 -1.53
C VAL A 71 -2.92 -2.72 -0.11
N GLY A 72 -3.21 -4.01 0.12
CA GLY A 72 -2.97 -4.65 1.42
C GLY A 72 -1.50 -4.66 1.83
N GLN A 73 -0.60 -5.00 0.91
CA GLN A 73 0.85 -4.99 1.15
C GLN A 73 1.37 -3.59 1.46
N ARG A 74 0.90 -2.59 0.71
CA ARG A 74 1.30 -1.19 0.88
C ARG A 74 0.81 -0.61 2.21
N ALA A 75 -0.41 -0.97 2.64
CA ALA A 75 -0.91 -0.66 3.99
C ALA A 75 -0.09 -1.33 5.10
N ALA A 76 0.29 -2.61 4.93
CA ALA A 76 1.17 -3.28 5.89
C ALA A 76 2.56 -2.63 5.97
N TYR A 77 3.11 -2.19 4.83
CA TYR A 77 4.37 -1.46 4.77
C TYR A 77 4.27 -0.08 5.46
N ALA A 78 3.17 0.64 5.29
CA ALA A 78 2.90 1.88 6.04
C ALA A 78 2.87 1.61 7.55
N GLY A 79 2.20 0.55 8.00
CA GLY A 79 2.18 0.13 9.40
C GLY A 79 3.57 -0.17 9.96
N ALA A 80 4.40 -0.89 9.20
CA ALA A 80 5.77 -1.19 9.58
C ALA A 80 6.65 0.08 9.72
N GLN A 81 6.48 1.05 8.83
CA GLN A 81 7.17 2.35 8.94
C GLN A 81 6.77 3.08 10.23
N ASN A 82 5.47 3.12 10.57
CA ASN A 82 5.02 3.72 11.83
C ASN A 82 5.62 3.03 13.06
N LEU A 83 5.62 1.69 13.09
CA LEU A 83 6.25 0.93 14.18
C LEU A 83 7.75 1.22 14.29
N SER A 84 8.44 1.34 13.14
CA SER A 84 9.86 1.72 13.10
C SER A 84 10.07 3.11 13.70
N SER A 85 9.29 4.11 13.27
CA SER A 85 9.35 5.49 13.78
C SER A 85 9.18 5.54 15.31
N ILE A 86 8.14 4.89 15.83
CA ILE A 86 7.88 4.81 17.28
C ILE A 86 9.06 4.17 18.02
N SER A 87 9.65 3.11 17.45
CA SER A 87 10.78 2.41 18.06
C SER A 87 12.01 3.31 18.22
N TYR A 88 12.28 4.18 17.24
CA TYR A 88 13.37 5.16 17.34
C TYR A 88 13.09 6.24 18.39
N VAL A 89 11.87 6.79 18.43
CA VAL A 89 11.46 7.78 19.45
C VAL A 89 11.59 7.21 20.87
N VAL A 90 11.10 5.98 21.09
CA VAL A 90 11.21 5.32 22.40
C VAL A 90 12.68 5.08 22.77
N ARG A 91 13.51 4.67 21.81
CA ARG A 91 14.95 4.46 22.05
C ARG A 91 15.67 5.75 22.44
N GLU A 92 15.37 6.86 21.77
CA GLU A 92 15.93 8.17 22.10
C GLU A 92 15.49 8.65 23.48
N LEU A 93 14.22 8.45 23.84
CA LEU A 93 13.68 8.74 25.17
C LEU A 93 14.37 7.92 26.27
N LEU A 94 14.52 6.61 26.08
CA LEU A 94 15.20 5.75 27.06
C LEU A 94 16.67 6.13 27.22
N SER A 95 17.35 6.49 26.12
CA SER A 95 18.73 6.97 26.17
C SER A 95 18.86 8.29 26.94
N SER A 96 17.93 9.24 26.76
CA SER A 96 17.98 10.53 27.45
C SER A 96 17.68 10.42 28.94
N VAL A 97 16.75 9.54 29.32
CA VAL A 97 16.46 9.24 30.74
C VAL A 97 17.67 8.60 31.43
N ASN A 98 18.36 7.65 30.78
CA ASN A 98 19.54 7.01 31.36
C ASN A 98 20.69 8.01 31.59
N ILE A 99 20.94 8.91 30.63
CA ILE A 99 21.94 9.98 30.79
C ILE A 99 21.56 10.94 31.94
N SER A 100 20.28 11.24 32.11
CA SER A 100 19.78 12.13 33.18
C SER A 100 19.89 11.52 34.59
N GLN A 101 20.22 10.23 34.73
CA GLN A 101 20.46 9.57 36.02
C GLN A 101 21.95 9.57 36.41
N ILE A 102 22.85 9.96 35.50
CA ILE A 102 24.31 9.94 35.69
C ILE A 102 24.87 11.35 35.99
N ILE A 103 24.10 12.40 35.71
CA ILE A 103 24.41 13.81 36.02
C ILE A 103 23.52 14.25 37.19
#